data_AF-A0A351YXS9-F1
#
_entry.id   AF-A0A351YXS9-F1
#
_cell.length_a   1.000
_cell.length_b   1.000
_cell.length_c   1.000
_cell.angle_alpha   90.00
_cell.angle_beta   90.00
_cell.angle_gamma   90.00
#
_symmetry.space_group_name_H-M   'P 1'
#
loop_
_entity.id
_entity.type
_entity.pdbx_description
1 polymer ?
#
loop_
_entity_poly.entity_id
_entity_poly.type
_entity_poly.pdbx_seq_one_letter_code
_entity_poly.pdbx_strand_id
1 'polypeptide(L)'
;MANNNELVSGFDDERDDSLKIQLEKIEEINSCVAITLNGYIDTYNSVYFQKQIGKVVTTGYTNLIFNCSSLNYVSSTGIGSFTAFLKLVKPKGGDIVLLNIQPKVYEVFQLLGFSQFFNIKESLEDAIDFFRTGTSVENSIFPKIFNCPVCSRRLKATKAGRFRCSDCKSILAIDQQGHVFLG
;
A
#
# COMPACT_ATOMS: atom_id res chain seq x y z
N MET A 1 -1.56 21.64 -19.45
CA MET A 1 -1.06 20.97 -18.22
C MET A 1 -2.22 20.99 -17.25
N ALA A 2 -2.66 19.83 -16.78
CA ALA A 2 -3.73 19.74 -15.79
C ALA A 2 -3.33 20.54 -14.55
N ASN A 3 -4.25 21.36 -14.05
CA ASN A 3 -4.03 22.20 -12.87
C ASN A 3 -4.47 21.42 -11.63
N ASN A 4 -3.54 21.09 -10.74
CA ASN A 4 -3.85 20.31 -9.54
C ASN A 4 -4.92 21.01 -8.67
N ASN A 5 -4.97 22.34 -8.73
CA ASN A 5 -5.93 23.15 -7.98
C ASN A 5 -7.39 22.95 -8.40
N GLU A 6 -7.65 22.41 -9.60
CA GLU A 6 -9.01 22.01 -10.01
C GLU A 6 -9.50 20.78 -9.23
N LEU A 7 -8.59 19.91 -8.83
CA LEU A 7 -8.89 18.69 -8.06
C LEU A 7 -8.79 18.91 -6.56
N VAL A 8 -7.80 19.68 -6.12
CA VAL A 8 -7.53 19.95 -4.71
C VAL A 8 -7.18 21.42 -4.55
N SER A 9 -8.09 22.21 -3.97
CA SER A 9 -7.88 23.65 -3.79
C SER A 9 -6.59 23.96 -3.01
N GLY A 10 -5.75 24.86 -3.54
CA GLY A 10 -4.49 25.28 -2.92
C GLY A 10 -3.42 24.19 -2.86
N PHE A 11 -3.46 23.20 -3.76
CA PHE A 11 -2.45 22.17 -3.87
C PHE A 11 -1.10 22.76 -4.29
N ASP A 12 -1.11 23.60 -5.34
CA ASP A 12 0.11 24.17 -5.95
C ASP A 12 0.66 25.44 -5.26
N ASP A 13 0.07 25.83 -4.12
CA ASP A 13 0.48 27.00 -3.32
C ASP A 13 1.86 26.80 -2.68
N GLU A 14 2.18 25.55 -2.34
CA GLU A 14 3.49 25.14 -1.86
C GLU A 14 4.14 24.25 -2.90
N ARG A 15 5.43 24.44 -3.11
CA ARG A 15 6.21 23.73 -4.12
C ARG A 15 7.51 23.24 -3.51
N ASP A 16 8.02 22.17 -4.09
CA ASP A 16 9.31 21.59 -3.78
C ASP A 16 10.08 21.38 -5.09
N ASP A 17 11.34 21.77 -5.12
CA ASP A 17 12.17 21.70 -6.33
C ASP A 17 12.60 20.27 -6.69
N SER A 18 12.61 19.38 -5.69
CA SER A 18 13.07 18.00 -5.80
C SER A 18 11.96 16.99 -6.09
N LEU A 19 10.70 17.34 -5.79
CA LEU A 19 9.55 16.48 -6.02
C LEU A 19 8.40 17.25 -6.66
N LYS A 20 8.14 16.95 -7.94
CA LYS A 20 6.95 17.42 -8.66
C LYS A 20 5.84 16.38 -8.54
N ILE A 21 4.63 16.86 -8.22
CA ILE A 21 3.44 16.04 -8.07
C ILE A 21 2.39 16.54 -9.05
N GLN A 22 1.85 15.64 -9.86
CA GLN A 22 0.75 15.93 -10.79
C GLN A 22 -0.43 15.01 -10.47
N LEU A 23 -1.62 15.59 -10.41
CA LEU A 23 -2.86 14.91 -10.10
C LEU A 23 -3.71 14.75 -11.37
N GLU A 24 -4.28 13.57 -11.53
CA GLU A 24 -5.22 13.24 -12.59
C GLU A 24 -6.37 12.43 -12.00
N LYS A 25 -7.60 12.89 -12.17
CA LYS A 25 -8.77 12.17 -11.69
C LYS A 25 -9.06 10.98 -12.60
N ILE A 26 -9.33 9.83 -12.00
CA ILE A 26 -9.74 8.62 -12.72
C ILE A 26 -11.27 8.55 -12.67
N GLU A 27 -11.92 8.78 -13.80
CA GLU A 27 -13.39 8.87 -13.88
C GLU A 27 -14.08 7.51 -13.72
N GLU A 28 -13.36 6.42 -14.00
CA GLU A 28 -13.87 5.05 -13.94
C GLU A 28 -14.00 4.51 -12.52
N ILE A 29 -13.36 5.14 -11.53
CA ILE A 29 -13.33 4.69 -10.15
C ILE A 29 -13.71 5.85 -9.22
N ASN A 30 -14.73 5.62 -8.37
CA ASN A 30 -15.14 6.59 -7.38
C ASN A 30 -14.01 6.94 -6.41
N SER A 31 -13.88 8.24 -6.09
CA SER A 31 -12.87 8.74 -5.15
C SER A 31 -11.44 8.32 -5.50
N CYS A 32 -11.13 8.19 -6.80
CA CYS A 32 -9.82 7.78 -7.28
C CYS A 32 -9.06 8.91 -7.96
N VAL A 33 -7.76 8.95 -7.68
CA VAL A 33 -6.82 9.91 -8.29
C VAL A 33 -5.49 9.21 -8.58
N ALA A 34 -5.00 9.44 -9.79
CA ALA A 34 -3.63 9.13 -10.18
C ALA A 34 -2.71 10.29 -9.81
N ILE A 35 -1.59 9.95 -9.19
CA ILE A 35 -0.61 10.86 -8.61
C ILE A 35 0.72 10.53 -9.27
N THR A 36 1.13 11.36 -10.22
CA THR A 36 2.43 11.21 -10.89
C THR A 36 3.52 11.89 -10.08
N LEU A 37 4.53 11.10 -9.69
CA LEU A 37 5.68 11.55 -8.92
C LEU A 37 6.89 11.65 -9.84
N ASN A 38 7.49 12.84 -9.89
CA ASN A 38 8.71 13.08 -10.66
C ASN A 38 9.78 13.71 -9.75
N GLY A 39 10.91 13.01 -9.63
CA GLY A 39 12.04 13.43 -8.80
C GLY A 39 12.45 12.36 -7.79
N TYR A 40 12.67 12.77 -6.54
CA TYR A 40 13.04 11.88 -5.46
C TYR A 40 12.30 12.22 -4.17
N ILE A 41 12.18 11.27 -3.25
CA ILE A 41 11.64 11.50 -1.92
C ILE A 41 12.71 11.14 -0.90
N ASP A 42 13.08 12.10 -0.07
CA ASP A 42 14.08 11.93 0.98
C ASP A 42 13.58 12.43 2.34
N THR A 43 14.45 12.49 3.33
CA THR A 43 14.10 12.96 4.68
C THR A 43 13.67 14.44 4.69
N TYR A 44 14.20 15.28 3.81
CA TYR A 44 13.94 16.71 3.80
C TYR A 44 12.59 17.04 3.15
N ASN A 45 12.27 16.42 2.01
CA ASN A 45 11.02 16.69 1.30
C ASN A 45 9.85 15.78 1.73
N SER A 46 10.09 14.78 2.59
CA SER A 46 9.06 13.85 3.06
C SER A 46 7.88 14.56 3.75
N VAL A 47 8.13 15.65 4.47
CA VAL A 47 7.08 16.45 5.15
C VAL A 47 6.18 17.13 4.12
N TYR A 48 6.78 17.72 3.08
CA TYR A 48 6.04 18.30 1.97
C TYR A 48 5.19 17.24 1.26
N PHE A 49 5.77 16.08 0.95
CA PHE A 49 5.05 14.98 0.31
C PHE A 49 3.84 14.52 1.15
N GLN A 50 4.03 14.33 2.47
CA GLN A 50 2.95 13.97 3.38
C GLN A 50 1.82 15.00 3.41
N LYS A 51 2.18 16.29 3.47
CA LYS A 51 1.20 17.37 3.47
C LYS A 51 0.37 17.38 2.20
N GLN A 52 1.01 17.27 1.03
CA GLN A 52 0.30 17.32 -0.25
C GLN A 52 -0.65 16.14 -0.44
N ILE A 53 -0.19 14.91 -0.17
CA ILE A 53 -1.08 13.74 -0.25
C ILE A 53 -2.15 13.79 0.85
N GLY A 54 -1.85 14.36 2.01
CA GLY A 54 -2.83 14.63 3.05
C GLY A 54 -3.99 15.51 2.58
N LYS A 55 -3.71 16.56 1.78
CA LYS A 55 -4.76 17.39 1.17
C LYS A 55 -5.65 16.56 0.25
N VAL A 56 -5.05 15.75 -0.64
CA VAL A 56 -5.77 14.85 -1.56
C VAL A 56 -6.75 13.94 -0.81
N VAL A 57 -6.29 13.32 0.27
CA VAL A 57 -7.13 12.42 1.07
C VAL A 57 -8.21 13.18 1.87
N THR A 58 -7.94 14.42 2.25
CA THR A 58 -8.92 15.28 2.95
C THR A 58 -10.01 15.77 2.01
N THR A 59 -9.70 15.99 0.73
CA THR A 59 -10.68 16.32 -0.32
C THR A 59 -11.63 15.17 -0.65
N GLY A 60 -11.31 13.93 -0.21
CA GLY A 60 -12.18 12.77 -0.33
C GLY A 60 -11.70 11.68 -1.29
N TYR A 61 -10.52 11.84 -1.87
CA TYR A 61 -9.88 10.78 -2.65
C TYR A 61 -9.28 9.72 -1.72
N THR A 62 -9.79 8.50 -1.78
CA THR A 62 -9.37 7.39 -0.92
C THR A 62 -8.69 6.27 -1.71
N ASN A 63 -8.91 6.21 -3.03
CA ASN A 63 -8.23 5.30 -3.94
C ASN A 63 -7.08 6.06 -4.61
N LEU A 64 -5.84 5.67 -4.31
CA LEU A 64 -4.66 6.41 -4.76
C LEU A 64 -3.81 5.52 -5.66
N ILE A 65 -3.54 5.99 -6.88
CA ILE A 65 -2.61 5.35 -7.81
C ILE A 65 -1.36 6.22 -7.88
N PHE A 66 -0.23 5.79 -7.33
CA PHE A 66 1.04 6.51 -7.45
C PHE A 66 1.80 6.03 -8.69
N ASN A 67 1.94 6.88 -9.69
CA ASN A 67 2.84 6.62 -10.81
C ASN A 67 4.27 6.97 -10.40
N CYS A 68 5.07 5.93 -10.17
CA CYS A 68 6.45 5.99 -9.72
C CYS A 68 7.47 5.87 -10.86
N SER A 69 7.03 5.93 -12.13
CA SER A 69 7.91 5.78 -13.30
C SER A 69 9.03 6.83 -13.35
N SER A 70 8.81 8.02 -12.78
CA SER A 70 9.81 9.10 -12.70
C SER A 70 10.31 9.34 -11.27
N LEU A 71 10.05 8.40 -10.35
CA LEU A 71 10.55 8.45 -8.97
C LEU A 71 11.88 7.70 -8.88
N ASN A 72 12.97 8.44 -8.86
CA ASN A 72 14.31 7.87 -9.00
C ASN A 72 14.90 7.35 -7.68
N TYR A 73 14.38 7.83 -6.55
CA TYR A 73 14.87 7.47 -5.22
C TYR A 73 13.78 7.67 -4.16
N VAL A 74 13.78 6.79 -3.17
CA VAL A 74 12.97 6.92 -1.95
C VAL A 74 13.85 6.60 -0.73
N SER A 75 13.81 7.44 0.30
CA SER A 75 14.40 7.15 1.61
C SER A 75 13.47 6.29 2.48
N SER A 76 13.97 5.84 3.64
CA SER A 76 13.16 5.17 4.67
C SER A 76 12.00 6.04 5.18
N THR A 77 12.22 7.34 5.30
CA THR A 77 11.18 8.33 5.66
C THR A 77 10.13 8.47 4.57
N GLY A 78 10.53 8.45 3.30
CA GLY A 78 9.60 8.41 2.16
C GLY A 78 8.72 7.15 2.14
N ILE A 79 9.30 5.98 2.39
CA ILE A 79 8.54 4.71 2.52
C ILE A 79 7.57 4.78 3.72
N GLY A 80 8.00 5.40 4.81
CA GLY A 80 7.14 5.71 5.95
C GLY A 80 5.91 6.52 5.55
N SER A 81 6.06 7.51 4.66
CA SER A 81 4.95 8.31 4.12
C SER A 81 3.94 7.45 3.37
N PHE A 82 4.37 6.58 2.44
CA PHE A 82 3.46 5.67 1.73
C PHE A 82 2.68 4.77 2.70
N THR A 83 3.37 4.24 3.71
CA THR A 83 2.75 3.37 4.73
C THR A 83 1.73 4.15 5.57
N ALA A 84 2.01 5.42 5.88
CA ALA A 84 1.09 6.29 6.58
C ALA A 84 -0.18 6.56 5.75
N PHE A 85 -0.02 6.81 4.44
CA PHE A 85 -1.17 6.99 3.53
C PHE A 85 -2.02 5.73 3.45
N LEU A 86 -1.39 4.55 3.35
CA LEU A 86 -2.12 3.28 3.29
C LEU A 86 -2.99 3.11 4.55
N LYS A 87 -2.41 3.39 5.73
CA LYS A 87 -3.14 3.37 7.01
C LYS A 87 -4.23 4.43 7.09
N LEU A 88 -4.11 5.54 6.37
CA LEU A 88 -5.10 6.61 6.34
C LEU A 88 -6.30 6.28 5.44
N VAL A 89 -6.08 5.61 4.30
CA VAL A 89 -7.14 5.32 3.32
C VAL A 89 -7.84 3.98 3.56
N LYS A 90 -7.14 2.96 4.07
CA LYS A 90 -7.73 1.62 4.33
C LYS A 90 -8.97 1.67 5.24
N PRO A 91 -8.99 2.39 6.37
CA PRO A 91 -10.18 2.49 7.23
C PRO A 91 -11.36 3.20 6.55
N LYS A 92 -11.10 4.00 5.50
CA LYS A 92 -12.11 4.68 4.69
C LYS A 92 -12.58 3.83 3.51
N GLY A 93 -12.20 2.55 3.45
CA GLY A 93 -12.53 1.65 2.36
C GLY A 93 -11.76 1.90 1.06
N GLY A 94 -10.68 2.70 1.11
CA GLY A 94 -9.79 2.93 -0.03
C GLY A 94 -8.53 2.08 0.02
N ASP A 95 -7.71 2.20 -1.03
CA ASP A 95 -6.43 1.50 -1.12
C ASP A 95 -5.39 2.28 -1.92
N ILE A 96 -4.16 1.75 -1.95
CA ILE A 96 -3.04 2.31 -2.70
C ILE A 96 -2.52 1.29 -3.72
N VAL A 97 -2.31 1.77 -4.94
CA VAL A 97 -1.54 1.09 -5.99
C VAL A 97 -0.27 1.88 -6.28
N LEU A 98 0.86 1.18 -6.35
CA LEU A 98 2.13 1.70 -6.84
C LEU A 98 2.33 1.24 -8.29
N LEU A 99 2.24 2.18 -9.21
CA LEU A 99 2.35 1.96 -10.64
C LEU A 99 3.78 2.24 -11.11
N ASN A 100 4.35 1.35 -11.93
CA ASN A 100 5.65 1.56 -12.58
C ASN A 100 6.78 1.89 -11.59
N ILE A 101 6.87 1.14 -10.49
CA ILE A 101 7.93 1.33 -9.50
C ILE A 101 9.30 1.04 -10.12
N GLN A 102 10.22 1.99 -10.01
CA GLN A 102 11.60 1.82 -10.48
C GLN A 102 12.30 0.69 -9.70
N PRO A 103 13.15 -0.15 -10.34
CA PRO A 103 13.79 -1.29 -9.67
C PRO A 103 14.53 -0.92 -8.38
N LYS A 104 15.26 0.21 -8.38
CA LYS A 104 15.97 0.70 -7.19
C LYS A 104 15.02 1.06 -6.05
N VAL A 105 13.89 1.70 -6.36
CA VAL A 105 12.87 2.06 -5.36
C VAL A 105 12.23 0.78 -4.82
N TYR A 106 11.88 -0.15 -5.70
CA TYR A 106 11.31 -1.44 -5.32
C TYR A 106 12.22 -2.25 -4.41
N GLU A 107 13.53 -2.26 -4.66
CA GLU A 107 14.52 -2.91 -3.81
C GLU A 107 14.47 -2.37 -2.37
N VAL A 108 14.35 -1.05 -2.19
CA VAL A 108 14.22 -0.47 -0.83
C VAL A 108 12.92 -0.91 -0.16
N PHE A 109 11.79 -0.96 -0.89
CA PHE A 109 10.53 -1.50 -0.36
C PHE A 109 10.65 -2.97 0.04
N GLN A 110 11.38 -3.79 -0.73
CA GLN A 110 11.62 -5.21 -0.45
C GLN A 110 12.53 -5.41 0.77
N LEU A 111 13.65 -4.70 0.83
CA LEU A 111 14.61 -4.79 1.94
C LEU A 111 13.96 -4.47 3.30
N LEU A 112 13.02 -3.54 3.31
CA LEU A 112 12.27 -3.15 4.51
C LEU A 112 11.00 -3.99 4.74
N GLY A 113 10.69 -4.93 3.84
CA GLY A 113 9.51 -5.81 3.95
C GLY A 113 8.17 -5.10 3.75
N PHE A 114 8.16 -3.94 3.08
CA PHE A 114 6.93 -3.17 2.86
C PHE A 114 6.23 -3.50 1.55
N SER A 115 6.94 -4.06 0.57
CA SER A 115 6.42 -4.45 -0.75
C SER A 115 5.11 -5.24 -0.66
N GLN A 116 5.02 -6.19 0.27
CA GLN A 116 3.85 -7.06 0.48
C GLN A 116 2.57 -6.34 0.93
N PHE A 117 2.65 -5.08 1.36
CA PHE A 117 1.46 -4.31 1.79
C PHE A 117 0.87 -3.46 0.68
N PHE A 118 1.57 -3.32 -0.45
CA PHE A 118 1.16 -2.47 -1.55
C PHE A 118 0.79 -3.32 -2.77
N ASN A 119 -0.24 -2.89 -3.48
CA ASN A 119 -0.52 -3.43 -4.79
C ASN A 119 0.43 -2.77 -5.79
N ILE A 120 1.28 -3.56 -6.43
CA ILE A 120 2.26 -3.06 -7.40
C ILE A 120 1.81 -3.51 -8.79
N LYS A 121 1.69 -2.57 -9.71
CA LYS A 121 1.20 -2.80 -11.09
C LYS A 121 2.14 -2.13 -12.10
N GLU A 122 2.10 -2.61 -13.33
CA GLU A 122 2.90 -2.09 -14.45
C GLU A 122 2.08 -1.22 -15.41
N SER A 123 0.75 -1.40 -15.45
CA SER A 123 -0.14 -0.61 -16.30
C SER A 123 -1.20 0.14 -15.48
N LEU A 124 -1.64 1.28 -16.00
CA LEU A 124 -2.72 2.06 -15.39
C LEU A 124 -4.03 1.26 -15.44
N GLU A 125 -4.23 0.51 -16.51
CA GLU A 125 -5.36 -0.39 -16.71
C GLU A 125 -5.44 -1.42 -15.58
N ASP A 126 -4.34 -2.11 -15.23
CA ASP A 126 -4.33 -3.08 -14.14
C ASP A 126 -4.58 -2.42 -12.77
N ALA A 127 -4.15 -1.16 -12.60
CA ALA A 127 -4.40 -0.40 -11.38
C ALA A 127 -5.88 -0.03 -11.26
N ILE A 128 -6.52 0.39 -12.35
CA ILE A 128 -7.95 0.67 -12.41
C ILE A 128 -8.75 -0.61 -12.18
N ASP A 129 -8.37 -1.71 -12.83
CA ASP A 129 -9.07 -3.00 -12.70
C ASP A 129 -8.98 -3.54 -11.27
N PHE A 130 -7.85 -3.36 -10.58
CA PHE A 130 -7.72 -3.67 -9.16
C PHE A 130 -8.80 -2.98 -8.32
N PHE A 131 -9.11 -1.70 -8.59
CA PHE A 131 -10.17 -1.00 -7.87
C PHE A 131 -11.58 -1.38 -8.36
N ARG A 132 -11.77 -1.75 -9.63
CA ARG A 132 -13.06 -2.21 -10.17
C ARG A 132 -13.51 -3.54 -9.60
N THR A 133 -12.60 -4.49 -9.45
CA THR A 133 -12.91 -5.83 -8.94
C THR A 133 -13.25 -5.85 -7.44
N GLY A 134 -13.38 -4.66 -6.84
CA GLY A 134 -13.33 -4.44 -5.41
C GLY A 134 -11.90 -4.62 -4.93
N THR A 135 -11.55 -3.93 -3.84
CA THR A 135 -10.42 -4.31 -3.01
C THR A 135 -10.64 -5.75 -2.59
N SER A 136 -10.16 -6.71 -3.39
CA SER A 136 -9.82 -8.00 -2.86
C SER A 136 -8.73 -7.65 -1.87
N VAL A 137 -9.17 -7.48 -0.62
CA VAL A 137 -8.35 -7.81 0.50
C VAL A 137 -7.84 -9.19 0.10
N GLU A 138 -6.61 -9.29 -0.41
CA GLU A 138 -5.80 -10.44 -0.08
C GLU A 138 -5.91 -10.46 1.42
N ASN A 139 -6.89 -11.23 1.91
CA ASN A 139 -7.17 -11.37 3.32
C ASN A 139 -5.79 -11.65 3.86
N SER A 140 -5.27 -10.75 4.68
CA SER A 140 -4.05 -10.95 5.42
C SER A 140 -4.37 -12.03 6.44
N ILE A 141 -4.54 -13.25 5.91
CA ILE A 141 -4.84 -14.48 6.62
C ILE A 141 -3.75 -14.67 7.66
N PHE A 142 -2.55 -14.14 7.37
CA PHE A 142 -1.42 -14.08 8.27
C PHE A 142 -1.13 -12.64 8.73
N PRO A 143 -0.85 -12.43 10.02
CA PRO A 143 -0.69 -13.46 11.04
C PRO A 143 -2.02 -14.04 11.54
N LYS A 144 -2.21 -15.37 11.42
CA LYS A 144 -3.41 -16.07 11.87
C LYS A 144 -3.28 -16.41 13.35
N ILE A 145 -4.25 -15.99 14.15
CA ILE A 145 -4.42 -16.49 15.52
C ILE A 145 -5.45 -17.63 15.47
N PHE A 146 -5.09 -18.79 16.00
CA PHE A 146 -5.93 -19.98 15.96
C PHE A 146 -5.73 -20.83 17.23
N ASN A 147 -6.68 -21.72 17.49
CA ASN A 147 -6.56 -22.68 18.59
C ASN A 147 -6.12 -24.03 18.03
N CYS A 148 -5.20 -24.70 18.71
CA CYS A 148 -4.80 -26.04 18.36
C CYS A 148 -6.03 -26.98 18.42
N PRO A 149 -6.34 -27.77 17.37
CA PRO A 149 -7.48 -28.68 17.37
C PRO A 149 -7.36 -29.85 18.36
N VAL A 150 -6.16 -30.07 18.92
CA VAL A 150 -5.91 -31.19 19.86
C VAL A 150 -6.00 -30.76 21.32
N CYS A 151 -5.48 -29.59 21.67
CA CYS A 151 -5.39 -29.12 23.06
C CYS A 151 -5.96 -27.73 23.31
N SER A 152 -6.55 -27.11 22.29
CA SER A 152 -7.13 -25.76 22.34
C SER A 152 -6.15 -24.62 22.66
N ARG A 153 -4.84 -24.90 22.75
CA ARG A 153 -3.81 -23.86 22.94
C ARG A 153 -3.90 -22.79 21.85
N ARG A 154 -3.94 -21.52 22.25
CA ARG A 154 -3.91 -20.37 21.34
C ARG A 154 -2.51 -20.22 20.74
N LEU A 155 -2.42 -20.20 19.41
CA LEU A 155 -1.20 -20.14 18.62
C LEU A 155 -1.28 -19.01 17.59
N LYS A 156 -0.12 -18.58 17.06
CA LYS A 156 0.01 -17.58 16.00
C LYS A 156 0.87 -18.15 14.88
N ALA A 157 0.39 -18.09 13.65
CA ALA A 157 1.17 -18.39 12.44
C ALA A 157 1.36 -17.12 11.63
N THR A 158 2.57 -16.89 11.10
CA THR A 158 2.91 -15.73 10.26
C THR A 158 2.93 -16.08 8.76
N LYS A 159 2.77 -17.35 8.40
CA LYS A 159 2.70 -17.85 7.02
C LYS A 159 1.97 -19.20 6.98
N ALA A 160 1.59 -19.66 5.79
CA ALA A 160 1.14 -21.03 5.57
C ALA A 160 2.29 -22.04 5.79
N GLY A 161 1.95 -23.29 6.13
CA GLY A 161 2.93 -24.36 6.33
C GLY A 161 2.64 -25.26 7.52
N ARG A 162 3.63 -26.07 7.91
CA ARG A 162 3.55 -27.00 9.05
C ARG A 162 4.13 -26.35 10.31
N PHE A 163 3.39 -26.47 11.41
CA PHE A 163 3.71 -25.90 12.73
C PHE A 163 3.58 -26.98 13.79
N ARG A 164 4.43 -26.92 14.82
CA ARG A 164 4.30 -27.76 16.01
C ARG A 164 3.60 -26.98 17.10
N CYS A 165 2.55 -27.56 17.69
CA CYS A 165 1.92 -26.97 18.88
C CYS A 165 2.96 -26.87 20.01
N SER A 166 3.04 -25.71 20.67
CA SER A 166 3.96 -25.51 21.79
C SER A 166 3.59 -26.35 23.02
N ASP A 167 2.33 -26.76 23.14
CA ASP A 167 1.78 -27.48 24.28
C ASP A 167 1.76 -29.01 24.02
N CYS A 168 0.81 -29.51 23.22
CA CYS A 168 0.63 -30.95 22.96
C CYS A 168 1.58 -31.56 21.92
N LYS A 169 2.46 -30.75 21.30
CA LYS A 169 3.42 -31.16 20.27
C LYS A 169 2.83 -31.72 18.97
N SER A 170 1.51 -31.73 18.80
CA SER A 170 0.87 -32.11 17.53
C SER A 170 1.33 -31.23 16.37
N ILE A 171 1.48 -31.84 15.19
CA ILE A 171 1.80 -31.14 13.96
C ILE A 171 0.50 -30.64 13.33
N LEU A 172 0.48 -29.36 13.00
CA LEU A 172 -0.63 -28.63 12.44
C LEU A 172 -0.20 -28.09 11.09
N ALA A 173 -1.02 -28.24 10.06
CA ALA A 173 -0.80 -27.63 8.76
C ALA A 173 -1.81 -26.51 8.54
N ILE A 174 -1.31 -25.42 7.95
CA ILE A 174 -2.12 -24.25 7.59
C ILE A 174 -1.95 -24.00 6.10
N ASP A 175 -3.05 -23.99 5.36
CA ASP A 175 -3.04 -23.70 3.93
C ASP A 175 -2.93 -22.19 3.64
N GLN A 176 -2.86 -21.84 2.34
CA GLN A 176 -2.83 -20.45 1.89
C GLN A 176 -4.12 -19.69 2.20
N GLN A 177 -5.23 -20.38 2.50
CA GLN A 177 -6.52 -19.81 2.88
C GLN A 177 -6.67 -19.65 4.40
N GLY A 178 -5.72 -20.16 5.18
CA GLY A 178 -5.70 -20.11 6.63
C GLY A 178 -6.48 -21.23 7.31
N HIS A 179 -6.93 -22.27 6.61
CA HIS A 179 -7.54 -23.42 7.26
C HIS A 179 -6.49 -24.21 8.04
N VAL A 180 -6.80 -24.53 9.29
CA VAL A 180 -5.91 -25.30 10.18
C VAL A 180 -6.41 -26.73 10.23
N PHE A 181 -5.53 -27.68 9.91
CA PHE A 181 -5.81 -29.11 10.00
C PHE A 181 -4.65 -29.85 10.66
N LEU A 182 -4.91 -31.08 11.12
CA LEU A 182 -3.89 -31.97 11.63
C LEU A 182 -3.04 -32.47 10.47
N GLY A 183 -1.71 -32.31 10.58
CA GLY A 183 -0.75 -32.59 9.50
C GLY A 183 0.19 -33.75 9.78
#